data_AF-A0AAD7AM65-F1
#
_entry.id   AF-A0AAD7AM65-F1
#
_cell.length_a   1.000
_cell.length_b   1.000
_cell.length_c   1.000
_cell.angle_alpha   90.00
_cell.angle_beta   90.00
_cell.angle_gamma   90.00
#
_symmetry.space_group_name_H-M   'P 1'
#
loop_
_entity.id
_entity.type
_entity.pdbx_description
1 polymer ?
#
loop_
_entity_poly.entity_id
_entity_poly.type
_entity_poly.pdbx_seq_one_letter_code
_entity_poly.pdbx_strand_id
1 'polypeptide(L)' 'LHEQAVALYDKFEESGDSKSLDEAIELHRQALALRTRPHPYRCMSLNNMAVAIFTGFEHQGDSNDLNEAIGLWR' A
#
# COMPACT_ATOMS: atom_id res chain seq x y z
N LEU A 1 1.05 3.03 -12.14
CA LEU A 1 1.26 2.11 -11.00
C LEU A 1 1.37 2.88 -9.68
N HIS A 2 2.51 3.48 -9.31
CA HIS A 2 2.61 4.18 -8.00
C HIS A 2 1.63 5.35 -7.83
N GLU A 3 1.57 6.30 -8.76
CA GLU A 3 0.66 7.45 -8.67
C GLU A 3 -0.82 7.02 -8.72
N GLN A 4 -1.13 5.98 -9.50
CA GLN A 4 -2.47 5.39 -9.54
C GLN A 4 -2.84 4.75 -8.20
N ALA A 5 -1.89 4.06 -7.55
CA ALA A 5 -2.10 3.50 -6.23
C ALA A 5 -2.39 4.59 -5.18
N VAL A 6 -1.69 5.72 -5.24
CA VAL A 6 -1.97 6.88 -4.37
C VAL A 6 -3.38 7.40 -4.60
N ALA A 7 -3.80 7.62 -5.85
CA ALA A 7 -5.15 8.10 -6.14
C ALA A 7 -6.26 7.13 -5.68
N LEU A 8 -6.01 5.82 -5.74
CA LEU A 8 -6.96 4.81 -5.24
C LEU A 8 -7.02 4.77 -3.72
N TYR A 9 -5.89 5.00 -3.05
CA TYR A 9 -5.84 5.17 -1.60
C TYR A 9 -6.63 6.41 -1.17
N ASP A 10 -6.43 7.56 -1.82
CA ASP A 10 -7.19 8.79 -1.52
C ASP A 10 -8.70 8.57 -1.69
N LYS A 11 -9.09 7.86 -2.77
CA LYS A 11 -10.49 7.48 -2.99
C LYS A 11 -11.04 6.55 -1.89
N PHE A 12 -10.22 5.62 -1.39
CA PHE A 12 -10.60 4.81 -0.24
C PHE A 12 -10.83 5.69 1.00
N GLU A 13 -9.94 6.64 1.29
CA GLU A 13 -10.12 7.55 2.43
C GLU A 13 -11.41 8.37 2.33
N GLU A 14 -11.82 8.75 1.12
CA GLU A 14 -13.08 9.48 0.89
C GLU A 14 -14.33 8.59 1.01
N SER A 15 -14.27 7.34 0.55
CA SER A 15 -15.45 6.50 0.33
C SER A 15 -15.60 5.33 1.31
N GLY A 16 -14.52 4.93 1.97
CA GLY A 16 -14.40 3.69 2.74
C GLY A 16 -14.49 2.41 1.90
N ASP A 17 -14.42 2.49 0.56
CA ASP A 17 -14.53 1.34 -0.34
C ASP A 17 -13.26 0.49 -0.30
N SER A 18 -13.30 -0.63 0.44
CA SER A 18 -12.16 -1.54 0.60
C SER A 18 -11.57 -2.04 -0.72
N LYS A 19 -12.36 -2.11 -1.81
CA LYS A 19 -11.83 -2.48 -3.14
C LYS A 19 -10.81 -1.49 -3.65
N SER A 20 -11.02 -0.20 -3.40
CA SER A 20 -10.07 0.84 -3.80
C SER A 20 -8.75 0.70 -3.02
N LEU A 21 -8.83 0.28 -1.75
CA LEU A 21 -7.65 -0.01 -0.93
C LEU A 21 -6.89 -1.25 -1.43
N ASP A 22 -7.60 -2.35 -1.70
CA ASP A 22 -7.01 -3.60 -2.21
C ASP A 22 -6.28 -3.36 -3.54
N GLU A 23 -6.89 -2.56 -4.44
CA GLU A 23 -6.29 -2.20 -5.73
C GLU A 23 -5.05 -1.31 -5.55
N ALA A 24 -5.06 -0.38 -4.60
CA ALA A 24 -3.90 0.45 -4.26
C ALA A 24 -2.71 -0.41 -3.78
N ILE A 25 -2.97 -1.38 -2.90
CA ILE A 25 -1.95 -2.30 -2.38
C ILE A 25 -1.33 -3.12 -3.53
N GLU A 26 -2.15 -3.68 -4.40
CA GLU A 26 -1.68 -4.49 -5.52
C GLU A 26 -0.85 -3.66 -6.52
N LEU A 27 -1.27 -2.44 -6.83
CA LEU A 27 -0.50 -1.53 -7.69
C LEU A 27 0.82 -1.09 -7.05
N HIS A 28 0.86 -0.91 -5.73
CA HIS A 28 2.12 -0.67 -5.02
C HIS A 28 3.06 -1.88 -5.08
N ARG A 29 2.53 -3.10 -4.92
CA ARG A 29 3.30 -4.35 -5.06
C ARG A 29 3.87 -4.50 -6.47
N GLN A 30 3.09 -4.23 -7.51
CA GLN A 30 3.57 -4.22 -8.90
C GLN A 30 4.63 -3.13 -9.14
N ALA A 31 4.44 -1.92 -8.61
CA ALA A 31 5.44 -0.86 -8.70
C ALA A 31 6.75 -1.26 -8.02
N LEU A 32 6.72 -2.00 -6.91
CA LEU A 32 7.92 -2.52 -6.24
C LEU A 32 8.63 -3.61 -7.03
N ALA A 33 7.88 -4.49 -7.70
CA ALA A 33 8.47 -5.51 -8.57
C ALA A 33 9.26 -4.89 -9.73
N LEU A 34 8.82 -3.73 -10.23
CA LEU A 34 9.51 -2.97 -11.28
C LEU A 34 10.65 -2.09 -10.74
N ARG A 35 10.57 -1.63 -9.49
CA ARG A 35 11.57 -0.78 -8.83
C ARG A 35 12.57 -1.67 -8.07
N THR A 36 13.45 -2.36 -8.79
CA THR A 36 14.53 -3.14 -8.16
C THR A 36 15.56 -2.24 -7.47
N ARG A 37 16.27 -2.75 -6.45
CA ARG A 37 17.37 -1.96 -5.84
C ARG A 37 18.46 -1.67 -6.89
N PRO A 38 19.04 -0.47 -6.94
CA PRO A 38 18.94 0.67 -6.00
C PRO A 38 17.98 1.79 -6.48
N HIS A 39 16.81 1.48 -7.04
CA HIS A 39 15.92 2.49 -7.60
C HIS A 39 15.49 3.57 -6.57
N PRO A 40 15.62 4.87 -6.88
CA PRO A 40 15.46 5.97 -5.92
C PRO A 40 14.04 6.05 -5.33
N TYR A 41 13.01 5.78 -6.15
CA TYR A 41 11.61 5.82 -5.70
C TYR A 41 11.12 4.50 -5.05
N ARG A 42 12.00 3.54 -4.81
CA ARG A 42 11.59 2.25 -4.24
C ARG A 42 11.11 2.40 -2.80
N CYS A 43 11.81 3.19 -1.98
CA CYS A 43 11.44 3.42 -0.58
C CYS A 43 10.07 4.10 -0.46
N MET A 44 9.77 5.04 -1.37
CA MET A 44 8.46 5.71 -1.41
C MET A 44 7.33 4.73 -1.74
N SER A 45 7.53 3.81 -2.67
CA SER A 45 6.56 2.72 -2.91
C SER A 45 6.37 1.81 -1.70
N LEU A 46 7.45 1.45 -1.00
CA LEU A 46 7.35 0.61 0.21
C LEU A 46 6.55 1.30 1.30
N ASN A 47 6.87 2.57 1.57
CA ASN A 47 6.19 3.35 2.60
C ASN A 47 4.69 3.43 2.35
N ASN A 48 4.29 3.79 1.12
CA ASN A 48 2.88 3.96 0.80
C ASN A 48 2.13 2.61 0.79
N MET A 49 2.80 1.52 0.37
CA MET A 49 2.23 0.17 0.50
C MET A 49 1.98 -0.20 1.97
N ALA A 50 2.95 0.05 2.84
CA ALA A 50 2.83 -0.24 4.26
C ALA A 50 1.73 0.59 4.94
N VAL A 51 1.60 1.87 4.57
CA VAL A 51 0.49 2.73 5.02
C VAL A 51 -0.84 2.17 4.57
N ALA A 52 -1.02 1.83 3.29
CA ALA A 52 -2.27 1.28 2.78
C ALA A 52 -2.69 -0.01 3.51
N ILE A 53 -1.75 -0.93 3.74
CA ILE A 53 -1.99 -2.17 4.48
C ILE A 53 -2.35 -1.89 5.94
N PHE A 54 -1.63 -0.96 6.60
CA PHE A 54 -1.92 -0.58 7.98
C PHE A 54 -3.32 0.04 8.13
N THR A 55 -3.73 0.91 7.20
CA THR A 55 -5.09 1.48 7.18
C THR A 55 -6.14 0.37 7.01
N GLY A 56 -5.85 -0.65 6.19
CA GLY A 56 -6.70 -1.85 6.06
C GLY A 56 -6.90 -2.57 7.39
N PHE A 57 -5.81 -2.77 8.14
CA PHE A 57 -5.86 -3.30 9.50
C PHE A 57 -6.71 -2.43 10.43
N GLU A 58 -6.56 -1.10 10.41
CA GLU A 58 -7.35 -0.22 11.27
C GLU A 58 -8.85 -0.32 10.98
N HIS A 59 -9.24 -0.56 9.72
CA HIS A 59 -10.64 -0.70 9.32
C HIS A 59 -11.23 -2.09 9.58
N GLN A 60 -10.48 -3.17 9.34
CA GLN A 60 -11.01 -4.54 9.34
C GLN A 60 -10.53 -5.38 10.53
N GLY A 61 -9.46 -4.96 11.22
CA GLY A 61 -8.88 -5.66 12.36
C GLY A 61 -8.09 -6.92 12.00
N ASP A 62 -7.69 -7.12 10.73
CA ASP A 62 -6.90 -8.30 10.34
C ASP A 62 -5.44 -8.17 10.79
N SER A 63 -5.08 -8.94 11.82
CA SER A 63 -3.71 -8.99 12.34
C SER A 63 -2.64 -9.42 11.32
N ASN A 64 -3.02 -10.07 10.22
CA ASN A 64 -2.07 -10.41 9.16
C ASN A 64 -1.59 -9.16 8.41
N ASP A 65 -2.50 -8.24 8.13
CA ASP A 65 -2.18 -6.96 7.47
C ASP A 65 -1.20 -6.16 8.33
N LEU A 66 -1.41 -6.10 9.65
CA LEU A 66 -0.49 -5.43 10.58
C LEU A 66 0.93 -6.02 10.50
N ASN A 67 1.06 -7.35 10.46
CA ASN A 67 2.36 -8.01 10.36
C ASN A 67 3.04 -7.74 9.01
N GLU A 68 2.28 -7.70 7.92
CA GLU A 68 2.82 -7.37 6.59
C GLU A 68 3.32 -5.92 6.54
N ALA A 69 2.55 -4.95 7.05
CA ALA A 69 2.94 -3.55 7.12
C ALA A 69 4.25 -3.36 7.91
N ILE A 70 4.38 -4.02 9.08
CA ILE A 70 5.61 -4.01 9.89
C ILE A 70 6.79 -4.61 9.11
N GLY A 71 6.56 -5.67 8.34
CA GLY A 71 7.59 -6.30 7.50
C GLY A 71 8.14 -5.36 6.42
N LEU A 72 7.31 -4.46 5.89
CA LEU A 72 7.72 -3.51 4.84
C LEU A 72 8.50 -2.30 5.36
N TRP A 73 8.33 -1.95 6.64
CA TRP A 73 9.06 -0.84 7.29
C TRP A 73 10.43 -1.21 7.85
N ARG A 74 10.78 -2.50 7.84
CA ARG A 74 12.06 -3.03 8.34
C ARG A 74 13.14 -3.06 7.25
#